data_AF-A0AAV9K9Z8-F1
#
_entry.id   AF-A0AAV9K9Z8-F1
#
_cell.length_a   1.000
_cell.length_b   1.000
_cell.length_c   1.000
_cell.angle_alpha   90.00
_cell.angle_beta   90.00
_cell.angle_gamma   90.00
#
_symmetry.space_group_name_H-M   'P 1'
#
loop_
_entity.id
_entity.type
_entity.pdbx_description
1 polymer ?
#
loop_
_entity_poly.entity_id
_entity_poly.type
_entity_poly.pdbx_seq_one_letter_code
_entity_poly.pdbx_strand_id
1 'polypeptide(L)'
;MKPIKLKTPPEQTQTITRTIFDIVKEHGPLNIAETWDRVKDVGLRGLTSKGHMKIVLRWMRERQKLKLICNHVGPQKKFLYTTWFTNPNTMHTKPGTDTSSPNTEQILSGSDISRPKSS
;
A
#
# COMPACT_ATOMS: atom_id res chain seq x y z
N MET A 1 19.64 16.61 0.59
CA MET A 1 19.06 16.41 1.94
C MET A 1 20.19 16.15 2.93
N LYS A 2 20.13 16.69 4.15
CA LYS A 2 21.12 16.38 5.20
C LYS A 2 20.91 14.93 5.67
N PRO A 3 21.98 14.11 5.85
CA PRO A 3 21.86 12.76 6.35
C PRO A 3 21.15 12.73 7.69
N ILE A 4 20.15 11.86 7.85
CA ILE A 4 19.45 11.72 9.12
C ILE A 4 20.35 10.99 10.10
N LYS A 5 20.57 11.60 11.27
CA LYS A 5 21.21 10.94 12.40
C LYS A 5 20.13 10.58 13.41
N LEU A 6 19.97 9.28 13.68
CA LEU A 6 19.13 8.83 14.79
C LEU A 6 19.86 9.15 16.10
N LYS A 7 19.13 9.71 17.07
CA LYS A 7 19.66 10.06 18.39
C LYS A 7 19.59 8.87 19.38
N THR A 8 19.06 7.74 18.93
CA THR A 8 18.94 6.51 19.72
C THR A 8 20.25 5.74 19.75
N PRO A 9 20.54 5.00 20.83
CA PRO A 9 21.65 4.04 20.88
C PRO A 9 21.63 3.10 19.67
N PRO A 10 22.80 2.64 19.19
CA PRO A 10 22.90 1.82 17.98
C PRO A 10 22.16 0.48 18.12
N GLU A 11 22.22 -0.15 19.29
CA GLU A 11 21.51 -1.40 19.59
C GLU A 11 19.98 -1.23 19.51
N GLN A 12 19.44 -0.21 20.20
CA GLN A 12 18.02 0.13 20.12
C GLN A 12 17.59 0.45 18.69
N THR A 13 18.44 1.16 17.94
CA THR A 13 18.18 1.50 16.55
C THR A 13 18.04 0.23 15.69
N GLN A 14 18.91 -0.76 15.89
CA GLN A 14 18.83 -2.03 15.17
C GLN A 14 17.55 -2.78 15.50
N THR A 15 17.19 -2.93 16.77
CA THR A 15 15.95 -3.59 17.19
C THR A 15 14.71 -2.90 16.63
N ILE A 16 14.64 -1.57 16.74
CA ILE A 16 13.51 -0.78 16.21
C ILE A 16 13.40 -0.96 14.69
N THR A 17 14.50 -0.77 13.97
CA THR A 17 14.49 -0.84 12.50
C THR A 17 14.22 -2.24 11.99
N ARG A 18 14.67 -3.28 12.70
CA ARG A 18 14.37 -4.68 12.36
C ARG A 18 12.88 -4.98 12.54
N THR A 19 12.33 -4.60 13.69
CA THR A 19 10.91 -4.83 13.98
C THR A 19 10.00 -4.11 12.98
N ILE A 20 10.29 -2.84 12.66
CA ILE A 20 9.52 -2.10 11.64
C ILE A 20 9.62 -2.78 10.27
N PHE A 21 10.82 -3.25 9.89
CA PHE A 21 11.01 -3.95 8.62
C PHE A 21 10.19 -5.24 8.57
N ASP A 22 10.21 -6.04 9.63
CA ASP A 22 9.48 -7.30 9.70
C ASP A 22 7.96 -7.05 9.63
N ILE A 23 7.43 -6.04 10.33
CA ILE A 23 6.01 -5.62 10.25
C ILE A 23 5.62 -5.24 8.82
N VAL A 24 6.41 -4.40 8.13
CA VAL A 24 6.10 -4.00 6.75
C VAL A 24 6.25 -5.18 5.78
N LYS A 25 7.21 -6.08 6.02
CA LYS A 25 7.39 -7.28 5.21
C LYS A 25 6.20 -8.23 5.33
N GLU A 26 5.71 -8.44 6.55
CA GLU A 26 4.62 -9.37 6.85
C GLU A 26 3.26 -8.86 6.36
N HIS A 27 2.95 -7.58 6.60
CA HIS A 27 1.64 -7.02 6.27
C HIS A 27 1.57 -6.32 4.90
N GLY A 28 2.69 -6.22 4.20
CA GLY A 28 2.76 -5.54 2.91
C GLY A 28 2.85 -4.01 3.02
N PRO A 29 2.55 -3.27 1.93
CA PRO A 29 2.69 -1.82 1.93
C PRO A 29 1.75 -1.13 2.92
N LEU A 30 2.31 -0.47 3.94
CA LEU A 30 1.54 0.18 5.01
C LEU A 30 1.70 1.71 4.99
N ASN A 31 0.64 2.43 5.36
CA ASN A 31 0.73 3.85 5.62
C ASN A 31 1.28 4.15 7.04
N ILE A 32 1.61 5.42 7.32
CA ILE A 32 2.21 5.82 8.61
C ILE A 32 1.32 5.49 9.82
N ALA A 33 -0.01 5.63 9.70
CA ALA A 33 -0.90 5.32 10.80
C ALA A 33 -0.94 3.80 11.05
N GLU A 34 -1.12 3.02 9.99
CA GLU A 34 -1.15 1.55 10.06
C GLU A 34 0.14 0.95 10.62
N THR A 35 1.30 1.48 10.23
CA THR A 35 2.58 1.06 10.80
C THR A 35 2.67 1.40 12.29
N TRP A 36 2.21 2.58 12.69
CA TRP A 36 2.22 3.00 14.10
C TRP A 36 1.34 2.13 14.97
N ASP A 37 0.15 1.77 14.48
CA ASP A 37 -0.76 0.92 15.23
C ASP A 37 -0.18 -0.48 15.44
N ARG A 38 0.32 -1.12 14.37
CA ARG A 38 0.98 -2.43 14.48
C ARG A 38 2.22 -2.45 15.37
N VAL A 39 3.02 -1.39 15.32
CA VAL A 39 4.19 -1.24 16.20
C VAL A 39 3.80 -1.22 17.68
N LYS A 40 2.67 -0.58 18.02
CA LYS A 40 2.12 -0.59 19.38
C LYS A 40 1.61 -1.98 19.75
N ASP A 41 0.94 -2.66 18.83
CA ASP A 41 0.38 -4.01 19.06
C ASP A 41 1.47 -5.03 19.39
N VAL A 42 2.64 -4.92 18.74
CA VAL A 42 3.83 -5.76 19.00
C VAL A 42 4.56 -5.34 20.29
N GLY A 43 4.19 -4.23 20.92
CA GLY A 43 4.78 -3.78 22.18
C GLY A 43 6.25 -3.33 22.04
N LEU A 44 6.64 -2.79 20.88
CA LEU A 44 8.03 -2.41 20.60
C LEU A 44 8.52 -1.33 21.58
N ARG A 45 9.46 -1.72 22.45
CA ARG A 45 10.13 -0.80 23.37
C ARG A 45 11.20 0.02 22.62
N GLY A 46 11.28 1.32 22.90
CA GLY A 46 12.28 2.23 22.30
C GLY A 46 11.74 3.24 21.29
N LEU A 47 10.50 3.07 20.81
CA LEU A 47 9.78 4.14 20.11
C LEU A 47 8.97 4.98 21.10
N THR A 48 9.31 6.26 21.21
CA THR A 48 8.71 7.19 22.16
C THR A 48 7.45 7.87 21.62
N SER A 49 7.33 8.04 20.30
CA SER A 49 6.18 8.69 19.68
C SER A 49 6.06 8.36 18.18
N LYS A 50 4.87 8.63 17.62
CA LYS A 50 4.64 8.57 16.17
C LYS A 50 5.60 9.49 15.38
N GLY A 51 5.98 10.63 15.96
CA GLY A 51 6.97 11.54 15.39
C GLY A 51 8.36 10.91 15.30
N HIS A 52 8.79 10.24 16.38
CA HIS A 52 10.05 9.50 16.40
C HIS A 52 10.04 8.37 15.35
N MET A 53 8.94 7.62 15.25
CA MET A 53 8.78 6.59 14.21
C MET A 53 8.93 7.16 12.79
N LYS A 54 8.34 8.34 12.49
CA LYS A 54 8.51 8.98 11.17
C LYS A 54 9.97 9.29 10.84
N ILE A 55 10.77 9.69 11.83
CA ILE A 55 12.22 9.93 11.64
C ILE A 55 12.93 8.62 11.33
N VAL A 56 12.62 7.55 12.06
CA VAL A 56 13.18 6.21 11.80
C VAL A 56 12.79 5.70 10.42
N LEU A 57 11.53 5.81 10.02
CA LEU A 57 11.08 5.45 8.66
C LEU A 57 11.83 6.24 7.58
N ARG A 58 12.05 7.55 7.79
CA ARG A 58 12.81 8.38 6.86
C ARG A 58 14.28 7.94 6.79
N TRP A 59 14.90 7.62 7.92
CA TRP A 59 16.26 7.08 8.00
C TRP A 59 16.39 5.72 7.30
N MET A 60 15.42 4.82 7.48
CA MET A 60 15.40 3.52 6.83
C MET A 60 15.32 3.65 5.30
N ARG A 61 14.61 4.66 4.78
CA ARG A 61 14.57 4.94 3.34
C ARG A 61 15.90 5.45 2.80
N GLU A 62 16.60 6.33 3.52
CA GLU A 62 17.93 6.81 3.12
C GLU A 62 18.93 5.65 3.00
N ARG A 63 18.75 4.59 3.78
CA ARG A 63 19.56 3.36 3.72
C ARG A 63 18.96 2.24 2.87
N GLN A 64 17.98 2.57 2.02
CA GLN A 64 17.36 1.62 1.07
C GLN A 64 16.77 0.35 1.73
N LYS A 65 16.38 0.42 3.01
CA LYS A 65 15.66 -0.67 3.69
C LYS A 65 14.18 -0.68 3.32
N LEU A 66 13.61 0.52 3.13
CA LEU A 66 12.22 0.75 2.76
C LEU A 66 12.15 1.66 1.52
N LYS A 67 11.06 1.52 0.78
CA LYS A 67 10.67 2.37 -0.34
C LYS A 67 9.36 3.07 -0.01
N LEU A 68 9.24 4.36 -0.33
CA LEU A 68 7.95 5.05 -0.33
C LEU A 68 7.34 4.91 -1.73
N ILE A 69 6.10 4.43 -1.79
CA ILE A 69 5.31 4.38 -3.02
C ILE A 69 4.09 5.28 -2.88
N CYS A 70 3.62 5.81 -4.00
CA CYS A 70 2.35 6.53 -4.08
C CYS A 70 1.32 5.59 -4.69
N ASN A 71 0.27 5.27 -3.94
CA ASN A 71 -0.90 4.56 -4.42
C ASN A 71 -2.01 5.59 -4.68
N HIS A 72 -2.44 5.72 -5.92
CA HIS A 72 -3.49 6.65 -6.33
C HIS A 72 -4.80 5.90 -6.45
N VAL A 73 -5.79 6.26 -5.62
CA VAL A 73 -7.12 5.66 -5.67
C VAL A 73 -8.11 6.77 -6.00
N GLY A 74 -8.47 6.90 -7.28
CA GLY A 74 -9.18 8.08 -7.77
C GLY A 74 -8.35 9.34 -7.50
N PRO A 75 -8.92 10.48 -7.09
CA PRO A 75 -8.16 11.72 -6.83
C PRO A 75 -7.31 11.70 -5.54
N GLN A 76 -7.42 10.65 -4.73
CA GLN A 76 -6.77 10.56 -3.42
C GLN A 76 -5.38 9.93 -3.55
N LYS A 77 -4.35 10.63 -3.07
CA LYS A 77 -2.97 10.14 -2.99
C LYS A 77 -2.72 9.48 -1.63
N LYS A 78 -2.41 8.18 -1.62
CA LYS A 78 -1.98 7.44 -0.42
C LYS A 78 -0.50 7.11 -0.52
N PHE A 79 0.28 7.50 0.47
CA PHE A 79 1.70 7.16 0.54
C PHE A 79 1.90 5.95 1.43
N LEU A 80 2.49 4.89 0.87
CA LEU A 80 2.72 3.62 1.55
C LEU A 80 4.21 3.32 1.62
N TYR A 81 4.65 2.72 2.71
CA TYR A 81 5.98 2.18 2.87
C TYR A 81 5.96 0.70 2.53
N THR A 82 6.87 0.29 1.64
CA THR A 82 7.10 -1.10 1.28
C THR A 82 8.57 -1.46 1.50
N THR A 83 8.89 -2.73 1.64
CA THR A 83 10.27 -3.22 1.72
C THR A 83 10.93 -3.27 0.35
N TRP A 84 12.24 -3.02 0.28
CA TRP A 84 12.98 -2.94 -0.99
C TRP A 84 13.02 -4.27 -1.77
N PHE A 85 12.93 -5.40 -1.06
CA PHE A 85 13.01 -6.75 -1.61
C PHE A 85 11.65 -7.37 -1.99
N THR A 86 10.55 -6.67 -1.76
CA THR A 86 9.20 -7.22 -2.03
C THR A 86 8.68 -6.66 -3.34
N ASN A 87 8.45 -7.55 -4.31
CA ASN A 87 7.79 -7.20 -5.55
C ASN A 87 6.41 -6.61 -5.24
N PRO A 88 6.04 -5.41 -5.75
CA PRO A 88 4.77 -4.76 -5.44
C PRO A 88 3.54 -5.50 -6.01
N ASN A 89 3.74 -6.66 -6.65
CA ASN A 89 2.69 -7.42 -7.33
C ASN A 89 1.70 -8.13 -6.39
N THR A 90 1.86 -7.99 -5.07
CA THR A 90 0.88 -8.47 -4.08
C THR A 90 -0.23 -7.47 -3.78
N MET A 91 -0.36 -6.36 -4.51
CA MET A 91 -1.55 -5.49 -4.48
C MET A 91 -2.75 -6.14 -5.16
N HIS A 92 -3.17 -7.32 -4.71
CA HIS A 92 -4.47 -7.89 -5.04
C HIS A 92 -5.24 -8.13 -3.75
N THR A 93 -6.11 -7.19 -3.38
CA THR A 93 -7.51 -7.50 -3.04
C THR A 93 -8.31 -6.21 -3.13
N LYS A 94 -9.16 -6.09 -4.17
CA LYS A 94 -10.33 -5.21 -4.14
C LYS A 94 -11.31 -5.79 -3.11
N PRO A 95 -11.81 -5.02 -2.12
CA PRO A 95 -13.14 -5.26 -1.58
C PRO A 95 -14.14 -4.62 -2.54
N GLY A 96 -15.00 -5.44 -3.14
CA GLY A 96 -15.98 -5.02 -4.13
C GLY A 96 -16.98 -4.01 -3.58
N THR A 97 -17.43 -3.11 -4.45
CA THR A 97 -18.80 -2.61 -4.44
C THR A 97 -19.12 -2.25 -5.89
N ASP A 98 -19.71 -3.20 -6.60
CA ASP A 98 -20.32 -2.99 -7.90
C ASP A 98 -21.58 -2.14 -7.68
N THR A 99 -21.44 -0.82 -7.71
CA THR A 99 -22.59 0.08 -7.73
C THR A 99 -22.96 0.34 -9.19
N SER A 100 -24.06 -0.31 -9.58
CA SER A 100 -24.88 -0.16 -10.78
C SER A 100 -24.86 1.21 -11.47
N SER A 101 -24.70 1.19 -12.79
CA SER A 101 -25.33 2.15 -13.71
C SER A 101 -25.81 1.40 -14.96
N PRO A 102 -27.11 1.41 -15.29
CA PRO A 102 -27.58 1.01 -16.60
C PRO A 102 -27.43 2.22 -17.53
N ASN A 103 -26.75 2.06 -18.66
CA ASN A 103 -26.89 3.04 -19.74
C ASN A 103 -27.02 2.34 -21.09
N THR A 104 -28.28 2.14 -21.43
CA THR A 104 -28.95 2.40 -22.71
C THR A 104 -28.10 2.80 -23.92
N GLU A 105 -28.42 2.07 -25.00
CA GLU A 105 -28.38 2.39 -26.43
C GLU A 105 -27.05 2.40 -27.20
N GLN A 106 -27.05 1.58 -28.27
CA GLN A 106 -26.90 1.93 -29.70
C GLN A 106 -26.34 0.68 -30.42
N ILE A 107 -26.77 0.21 -31.60
CA ILE A 107 -27.56 0.77 -32.70
C ILE A 107 -27.95 -0.38 -33.66
N LEU A 108 -29.00 -0.15 -34.44
CA LEU A 108 -29.55 -0.99 -35.52
C LEU A 108 -28.58 -1.34 -36.66
N SER A 109 -28.81 -2.52 -37.28
CA SER A 109 -28.84 -2.80 -38.74
C SER A 109 -28.71 -4.33 -38.89
N GLY A 110 -29.49 -5.11 -39.65
CA GLY A 110 -30.52 -4.91 -40.65
C GLY A 110 -30.91 -6.32 -41.18
N SER A 111 -32.06 -6.41 -41.86
CA SER A 111 -32.41 -7.40 -42.91
C SER A 111 -32.17 -8.91 -42.64
N ASP A 112 -33.23 -9.71 -42.54
CA ASP A 112 -33.81 -10.40 -43.72
C ASP A 112 -35.01 -11.29 -43.31
N ILE A 113 -36.18 -11.01 -43.88
CA ILE A 113 -37.34 -11.91 -43.85
C ILE A 113 -37.20 -12.80 -45.08
N SER A 114 -36.96 -14.09 -44.86
CA SER A 114 -37.23 -15.11 -45.88
C SER A 114 -37.75 -16.40 -45.25
N ARG A 115 -39.04 -16.61 -45.51
CA ARG A 115 -39.78 -17.87 -45.40
C ARG A 115 -39.11 -18.95 -46.27
N PRO A 116 -39.25 -20.24 -45.91
CA PRO A 116 -39.87 -21.13 -46.89
C PRO A 116 -40.95 -22.05 -46.30
N LYS A 117 -41.75 -22.53 -47.24
CA LYS A 117 -42.92 -23.40 -47.16
C LYS A 117 -42.47 -24.86 -47.35
N SER A 118 -43.36 -25.80 -47.00
CA SER A 118 -43.42 -27.25 -47.34
C SER A 118 -43.13 -28.15 -46.13
N SER A 119 -43.91 -29.19 -45.83
CA SER A 119 -44.94 -29.92 -46.58
C SER A 119 -46.13 -30.27 -45.69
#